data_AF-A0A800KTV8-F1
#
_entry.id   AF-A0A800KTV8-F1
#
_cell.length_a   1.000
_cell.length_b   1.000
_cell.length_c   1.000
_cell.angle_alpha   90.00
_cell.angle_beta   90.00
_cell.angle_gamma   90.00
#
_symmetry.space_group_name_H-M   'P 1'
#
loop_
_entity.id
_entity.type
_entity.pdbx_description
1 polymer ?
#
loop_
_entity_poly.entity_id
_entity_poly.type
_entity_poly.pdbx_seq_one_letter_code
_entity_poly.pdbx_strand_id
1 'polypeptide(L)'
;MIKNRDIAILFVIATVFVVVSVLLRSADFETSQQQVVTLVHNSMLKFDAVAKIEIKRDGEEFVFEKQNGVWNQVNPFSIQMDAASMIALISAVQGVQVLGQLEGEASIELLGVGKDANMITLFDNDKSISVRLGRKTLGGRAYATVNDSAVVLVDQSLHIRAVDMDYRLWRDIRLFPNFAIDGTSIERTIDGDTLVIEREKGRWEMREPVSARVDQAMFAEWVGRLAAARVGRFVIDEPDDFEMFGLAVPAAVFTTTDGAGS
;
A
#
# COMPACT_ATOMS: atom_id res chain seq x y z
N MET A 1 -59.66 40.08 4.30
CA MET A 1 -59.19 41.04 3.28
C MET A 1 -57.89 41.65 3.80
N ILE A 2 -56.76 41.29 3.20
CA ILE A 2 -55.45 41.88 3.55
C ILE A 2 -55.51 43.35 3.12
N LYS A 3 -55.23 44.29 4.03
CA LYS A 3 -55.25 45.72 3.69
C LYS A 3 -54.06 46.03 2.78
N ASN A 4 -54.22 46.97 1.84
CA ASN A 4 -53.16 47.36 0.89
C ASN A 4 -51.81 47.70 1.57
N ARG A 5 -51.84 48.17 2.81
CA ARG A 5 -50.65 48.42 3.65
C ARG A 5 -49.86 47.16 3.95
N ASP A 6 -50.54 46.06 4.26
CA ASP A 6 -49.89 44.80 4.66
C ASP A 6 -49.27 44.12 3.42
N ILE A 7 -49.87 44.31 2.23
CA ILE A 7 -49.30 43.90 0.94
C ILE A 7 -48.02 44.70 0.63
N ALA A 8 -48.03 46.01 0.88
CA ALA A 8 -46.84 46.85 0.68
C ALA A 8 -45.69 46.44 1.61
N ILE A 9 -45.97 46.14 2.87
CA ILE A 9 -44.97 45.66 3.84
C ILE A 9 -44.36 44.32 3.38
N LEU A 10 -45.21 43.38 2.95
CA LEU A 10 -44.73 42.09 2.41
C LEU A 10 -43.83 42.26 1.18
N PHE A 11 -44.15 43.21 0.30
CA PHE A 11 -43.35 43.49 -0.88
C PHE A 11 -41.97 44.05 -0.52
N VAL A 12 -41.90 44.96 0.46
CA VAL A 12 -40.64 45.51 0.96
C VAL A 12 -39.78 44.40 1.59
N ILE A 13 -40.36 43.54 2.42
CA ILE A 13 -39.63 42.44 3.05
C ILE A 13 -39.11 41.47 1.98
N ALA A 14 -39.94 41.10 1.00
CA ALA A 14 -39.54 40.22 -0.09
C ALA A 14 -38.40 40.84 -0.92
N THR A 15 -38.46 42.15 -1.18
CA THR A 15 -37.42 42.85 -1.94
C THR A 15 -36.11 42.89 -1.17
N VAL A 16 -36.15 43.21 0.14
CA VAL A 16 -34.96 43.16 1.00
C VAL A 16 -34.37 41.76 1.04
N PHE A 17 -35.20 40.72 1.15
CA PHE A 17 -34.73 39.34 1.20
C PHE A 17 -34.08 38.92 -0.13
N VAL A 18 -34.65 39.33 -1.26
CA VAL A 18 -34.06 39.10 -2.58
C VAL A 18 -32.74 39.85 -2.73
N VAL A 19 -32.68 41.12 -2.31
CA VAL A 19 -31.45 41.91 -2.36
C VAL A 19 -30.37 41.30 -1.47
N VAL A 20 -30.69 40.90 -0.24
CA VAL A 20 -29.75 40.23 0.67
C VAL A 20 -29.30 38.88 0.09
N SER A 21 -30.21 38.11 -0.51
CA SER A 21 -29.87 36.84 -1.16
C SER A 21 -28.96 37.03 -2.37
N VAL A 22 -29.21 38.06 -3.18
CA VAL A 22 -28.34 38.42 -4.31
C VAL A 22 -26.99 38.92 -3.80
N LEU A 23 -26.94 39.73 -2.74
CA LEU A 23 -25.70 40.21 -2.13
C LEU A 23 -24.90 39.08 -1.47
N LEU A 24 -25.56 38.08 -0.86
CA LEU A 24 -24.92 36.88 -0.31
C LEU A 24 -24.49 35.88 -1.39
N ARG A 25 -25.13 35.90 -2.57
CA ARG A 25 -24.68 35.13 -3.74
C ARG A 25 -23.57 35.82 -4.51
N SER A 26 -23.55 37.16 -4.56
CA SER A 26 -22.50 37.95 -5.22
C SER A 26 -21.31 38.22 -4.31
N ALA A 27 -21.49 38.11 -3.00
CA ALA A 27 -20.42 37.73 -2.10
C ALA A 27 -20.09 36.29 -2.47
N ASP A 28 -19.32 36.13 -3.55
CA ASP A 28 -18.49 34.97 -3.73
C ASP A 28 -17.76 34.81 -2.39
N PHE A 29 -18.27 33.90 -1.54
CA PHE A 29 -17.36 33.17 -0.69
C PHE A 29 -16.43 32.55 -1.71
N GLU A 30 -15.31 33.23 -1.98
CA GLU A 30 -14.10 32.59 -2.37
C GLU A 30 -13.90 31.54 -1.29
N THR A 31 -14.49 30.37 -1.54
CA THR A 31 -13.97 29.13 -1.05
C THR A 31 -12.59 29.17 -1.66
N SER A 32 -11.62 29.74 -0.93
CA SER A 32 -10.23 29.66 -1.32
C SER A 32 -10.04 28.18 -1.51
N GLN A 33 -10.06 27.73 -2.77
CA GLN A 33 -9.63 26.39 -3.10
C GLN A 33 -8.17 26.45 -2.73
N GLN A 34 -7.86 26.13 -1.47
CA GLN A 34 -6.51 26.00 -1.00
C GLN A 34 -5.89 25.03 -1.99
N GLN A 35 -5.05 25.55 -2.87
CA GLN A 35 -4.35 24.72 -3.83
C GLN A 35 -3.59 23.73 -2.97
N VAL A 36 -3.93 22.44 -3.12
CA VAL A 36 -3.24 21.39 -2.40
C VAL A 36 -1.82 21.36 -2.95
N VAL A 37 -0.90 21.98 -2.22
CA VAL A 37 0.52 21.95 -2.56
C VAL A 37 1.09 20.66 -2.01
N THR A 38 1.59 19.80 -2.90
CA THR A 38 2.28 18.58 -2.47
C THR A 38 3.75 18.88 -2.16
N LEU A 39 4.31 18.16 -1.18
CA LEU A 39 5.73 18.25 -0.82
C LEU A 39 6.62 17.81 -1.99
N VAL A 40 6.18 16.77 -2.69
CA VAL A 40 6.88 16.21 -3.83
C VAL A 40 6.12 16.53 -5.10
N HIS A 41 6.81 17.11 -6.09
CA HIS A 41 6.23 17.42 -7.39
C HIS A 41 6.43 16.27 -8.38
N ASN A 42 5.45 16.05 -9.27
CA ASN A 42 5.49 14.98 -10.29
C ASN A 42 6.70 15.06 -11.24
N SER A 43 7.37 16.21 -11.34
CA SER A 43 8.58 16.39 -12.15
C SER A 43 9.87 15.88 -11.48
N MET A 44 9.83 15.62 -10.17
CA MET A 44 11.01 15.19 -9.41
C MET A 44 11.37 13.72 -9.67
N LEU A 45 10.36 12.87 -9.91
CA LEU A 45 10.50 11.44 -10.13
C LEU A 45 9.42 10.93 -11.09
N LYS A 46 9.75 9.95 -11.93
CA LYS A 46 8.75 9.20 -12.72
C LYS A 46 8.09 8.16 -11.82
N PHE A 47 7.03 8.55 -11.11
CA PHE A 47 6.36 7.70 -10.11
C PHE A 47 5.83 6.37 -10.64
N ASP A 48 5.43 6.33 -11.91
CA ASP A 48 4.99 5.12 -12.62
C ASP A 48 6.14 4.15 -12.96
N ALA A 49 7.37 4.65 -12.98
CA ALA A 49 8.60 3.91 -13.27
C ALA A 49 9.41 3.58 -12.01
N VAL A 50 8.87 3.82 -10.81
CA VAL A 50 9.54 3.47 -9.55
C VAL A 50 9.77 1.96 -9.49
N ALA A 51 11.03 1.58 -9.31
CA ALA A 51 11.48 0.20 -9.28
C ALA A 51 12.15 -0.18 -7.96
N LYS A 52 12.48 0.80 -7.10
CA LYS A 52 13.05 0.55 -5.78
C LYS A 52 12.53 1.55 -4.75
N ILE A 53 12.29 1.04 -3.55
CA ILE A 53 11.86 1.79 -2.36
C ILE A 53 12.83 1.42 -1.23
N GLU A 54 13.42 2.42 -0.58
CA GLU A 54 14.19 2.23 0.65
C GLU A 54 13.47 2.94 1.79
N ILE A 55 13.30 2.25 2.92
CA ILE A 55 12.73 2.84 4.15
C ILE A 55 13.73 2.62 5.27
N LYS A 56 14.20 3.73 5.86
CA LYS A 56 14.90 3.72 7.14
C LYS A 56 13.91 4.10 8.22
N ARG A 57 13.65 3.20 9.18
CA ARG A 57 12.74 3.49 10.30
C ARG A 57 13.29 2.89 11.59
N ASP A 58 13.34 3.70 12.64
CA ASP A 58 13.79 3.29 13.97
C ASP A 58 15.17 2.60 14.00
N GLY A 59 16.05 2.98 13.08
CA GLY A 59 17.39 2.41 12.92
C GLY A 59 17.47 1.16 12.04
N GLU A 60 16.33 0.60 11.65
CA GLU A 60 16.23 -0.51 10.69
C GLU A 60 16.12 0.01 9.25
N GLU A 61 16.59 -0.80 8.31
CA GLU A 61 16.55 -0.52 6.88
C GLU A 61 15.78 -1.62 6.14
N PHE A 62 14.79 -1.21 5.36
CA PHE A 62 13.99 -2.07 4.50
C PHE A 62 14.20 -1.64 3.06
N VAL A 63 14.51 -2.61 2.20
CA VAL A 63 14.70 -2.36 0.77
C VAL A 63 13.72 -3.21 0.01
N PHE A 64 12.96 -2.58 -0.89
CA PHE A 64 12.00 -3.23 -1.76
C PHE A 64 12.37 -2.96 -3.21
N GLU A 65 12.42 -4.01 -4.02
CA GLU A 65 12.79 -3.94 -5.44
C GLU A 65 11.77 -4.66 -6.31
N LYS A 66 11.48 -4.07 -7.47
CA LYS A 66 10.62 -4.66 -8.49
C LYS A 66 11.47 -5.48 -9.46
N GLN A 67 11.38 -6.81 -9.34
CA GLN A 67 12.11 -7.76 -10.16
C GLN A 67 11.12 -8.54 -11.04
N ASN A 68 11.31 -8.51 -12.36
CA ASN A 68 10.40 -9.15 -13.33
C ASN A 68 8.92 -8.78 -13.15
N GLY A 69 8.64 -7.54 -12.72
CA GLY A 69 7.29 -7.05 -12.48
C GLY A 69 6.73 -7.34 -11.09
N VAL A 70 7.42 -8.15 -10.28
CA VAL A 70 7.00 -8.53 -8.92
C VAL A 70 7.82 -7.75 -7.90
N TRP A 71 7.14 -7.19 -6.89
CA TRP A 71 7.82 -6.52 -5.79
C TRP A 71 8.30 -7.52 -4.76
N ASN A 72 9.56 -7.39 -4.35
CA ASN A 72 10.15 -8.16 -3.26
C ASN A 72 10.79 -7.21 -2.26
N GLN A 73 10.63 -7.46 -0.97
CA GLN A 73 11.59 -7.01 0.01
C GLN A 73 12.87 -7.80 -0.25
N VAL A 74 14.02 -7.14 -0.30
CA VAL A 74 15.35 -7.77 -0.48
C VAL A 74 16.26 -7.56 0.73
N ASN A 75 15.90 -6.60 1.61
CA ASN A 75 16.56 -6.37 2.89
C ASN A 75 15.48 -6.16 3.98
N PRO A 76 15.58 -6.79 5.16
CA PRO A 76 16.70 -7.64 5.63
C PRO A 76 16.80 -9.02 4.96
N PHE A 77 15.71 -9.50 4.36
CA PHE A 77 15.67 -10.78 3.64
C PHE A 77 14.68 -10.75 2.49
N SER A 78 14.76 -11.75 1.61
CA SER A 78 13.92 -11.87 0.42
C SER A 78 12.51 -12.37 0.74
N ILE A 79 11.49 -11.57 0.44
CA ILE A 79 10.09 -11.99 0.50
C ILE A 79 9.23 -11.18 -0.47
N GLN A 80 8.27 -11.84 -1.11
CA GLN A 80 7.34 -11.18 -2.03
C GLN A 80 6.40 -10.22 -1.30
N MET A 81 6.19 -9.06 -1.90
CA MET A 81 5.33 -7.99 -1.40
C MET A 81 4.05 -7.90 -2.20
N ASP A 82 2.99 -7.46 -1.54
CA ASP A 82 1.75 -7.09 -2.19
C ASP A 82 1.97 -5.83 -3.04
N ALA A 83 1.69 -5.95 -4.34
CA ALA A 83 1.93 -4.87 -5.29
C ALA A 83 1.07 -3.64 -4.98
N ALA A 84 -0.17 -3.83 -4.49
CA ALA A 84 -1.04 -2.71 -4.14
C ALA A 84 -0.51 -1.93 -2.94
N SER A 85 0.08 -2.61 -1.96
CA SER A 85 0.75 -2.01 -0.81
C SER A 85 1.98 -1.19 -1.22
N MET A 86 2.81 -1.70 -2.15
CA MET A 86 3.95 -0.94 -2.68
C MET A 86 3.51 0.29 -3.47
N ILE A 87 2.48 0.16 -4.31
CA ILE A 87 1.87 1.30 -5.02
C ILE A 87 1.34 2.33 -4.02
N ALA A 88 0.68 1.89 -2.95
CA ALA A 88 0.15 2.79 -1.93
C ALA A 88 1.25 3.55 -1.16
N LEU A 89 2.43 2.94 -0.96
CA LEU A 89 3.62 3.64 -0.41
C LEU A 89 4.11 4.73 -1.36
N ILE A 90 4.23 4.41 -2.66
CA ILE A 90 4.64 5.37 -3.70
C ILE A 90 3.64 6.54 -3.76
N SER A 91 2.33 6.24 -3.78
CA SER A 91 1.28 7.25 -3.78
C SER A 91 1.26 8.08 -2.50
N ALA A 92 1.61 7.52 -1.34
CA ALA A 92 1.72 8.29 -0.11
C ALA A 92 2.83 9.34 -0.17
N VAL A 93 3.98 9.01 -0.79
CA VAL A 93 5.06 9.99 -1.02
C VAL A 93 4.61 11.10 -1.97
N GLN A 94 3.94 10.73 -3.07
CA GLN A 94 3.41 11.69 -4.05
C GLN A 94 2.33 12.62 -3.44
N GLY A 95 1.52 12.08 -2.53
CA GLY A 95 0.34 12.73 -1.98
C GLY A 95 0.57 13.56 -0.71
N VAL A 96 1.80 13.62 -0.18
CA VAL A 96 2.10 14.42 1.02
C VAL A 96 1.75 15.89 0.77
N GLN A 97 0.86 16.46 1.57
CA GLN A 97 0.40 17.83 1.49
C GLN A 97 1.22 18.73 2.41
N VAL A 98 1.65 19.88 1.89
CA VAL A 98 2.28 20.94 2.67
C VAL A 98 1.17 21.78 3.33
N LEU A 99 1.20 21.84 4.65
CA LEU A 99 0.23 22.55 5.48
C LEU A 99 0.76 23.88 6.02
N GLY A 100 2.08 24.11 5.91
CA GLY A 100 2.70 25.35 6.33
C GLY A 100 4.22 25.33 6.21
N GLN A 101 4.81 26.51 6.25
CA GLN A 101 6.26 26.70 6.36
C GLN A 101 6.63 26.98 7.83
N LEU A 102 7.87 26.68 8.22
CA LEU A 102 8.35 27.07 9.53
C LEU A 102 8.77 28.54 9.52
N GLU A 103 8.35 29.26 10.55
CA GLU A 103 8.82 30.62 10.83
C GLU A 103 10.03 30.56 11.77
N GLY A 104 11.15 31.15 11.34
CA GLY A 104 12.38 31.25 12.13
C GLY A 104 13.32 30.04 12.03
N GLU A 105 14.45 30.12 12.74
CA GLU A 105 15.46 29.06 12.79
C GLU A 105 15.12 28.07 13.91
N ALA A 106 14.65 26.88 13.55
CA ALA A 106 14.50 25.76 14.46
C ALA A 106 15.57 24.70 14.17
N SER A 107 16.18 24.13 15.22
CA SER A 107 17.16 23.05 15.07
C SER A 107 16.52 21.82 14.41
N ILE A 108 17.18 21.27 13.40
CA ILE A 108 16.74 20.08 12.67
C ILE A 108 16.59 18.85 13.58
N GLU A 109 17.37 18.79 14.65
CA GLU A 109 17.30 17.76 15.70
C GLU A 109 16.02 17.90 16.53
N LEU A 110 15.62 19.14 16.88
CA LEU A 110 14.36 19.40 17.58
C LEU A 110 13.13 19.09 16.72
N LEU A 111 13.25 19.25 15.40
CA LEU A 111 12.20 18.88 14.45
C LEU A 111 12.20 17.39 14.11
N GLY A 112 13.24 16.64 14.50
CA GLY A 112 13.38 15.21 14.24
C GLY A 112 13.71 14.85 12.80
N VAL A 113 14.22 15.80 12.01
CA VAL A 113 14.63 15.58 10.60
C VAL A 113 16.15 15.50 10.43
N GLY A 114 16.87 15.28 11.54
CA GLY A 114 18.32 15.11 11.57
C GLY A 114 18.78 13.77 10.96
N LYS A 115 20.06 13.43 11.18
CA LYS A 115 20.73 12.26 10.57
C LYS A 115 20.07 10.90 10.86
N ASP A 116 19.38 10.78 12.00
CA ASP A 116 18.75 9.54 12.46
C ASP A 116 17.24 9.54 12.21
N ALA A 117 16.74 10.51 11.43
CA ALA A 117 15.33 10.59 11.09
C ALA A 117 14.87 9.36 10.30
N ASN A 118 13.62 8.99 10.52
CA ASN A 118 12.94 8.04 9.65
C ASN A 118 12.86 8.64 8.25
N MET A 119 13.05 7.82 7.23
CA MET A 119 13.25 8.28 5.86
C MET A 119 12.69 7.26 4.88
N ILE A 120 12.08 7.76 3.81
CA ILE A 120 11.71 6.95 2.66
C ILE A 120 12.35 7.53 1.41
N THR A 121 12.98 6.68 0.62
CA THR A 121 13.59 7.06 -0.65
C THR A 121 12.96 6.23 -1.77
N LEU A 122 12.49 6.90 -2.81
CA LEU A 122 11.98 6.26 -4.02
C LEU A 122 13.01 6.42 -5.14
N PHE A 123 13.20 5.36 -5.91
CA PHE A 123 14.11 5.32 -7.05
C PHE A 123 13.35 4.91 -8.30
N ASP A 124 13.44 5.75 -9.33
CA ASP A 124 13.18 5.34 -10.71
C ASP A 124 14.52 4.95 -11.38
N ASN A 125 14.53 4.74 -12.69
CA ASN A 125 15.74 4.32 -13.41
C ASN A 125 16.83 5.41 -13.52
N ASP A 126 16.48 6.68 -13.31
CA ASP A 126 17.33 7.84 -13.57
C ASP A 126 17.62 8.66 -12.30
N LYS A 127 16.67 8.70 -11.37
CA LYS A 127 16.60 9.65 -10.25
C LYS A 127 16.12 8.97 -8.98
N SER A 128 16.37 9.67 -7.88
CA SER A 128 15.79 9.36 -6.58
C SER A 128 15.25 10.61 -5.91
N ILE A 129 14.27 10.39 -5.03
CA ILE A 129 13.75 11.40 -4.10
C ILE A 129 13.76 10.80 -2.71
N SER A 130 14.20 11.58 -1.74
CA SER A 130 14.24 11.16 -0.34
C SER A 130 13.42 12.12 0.51
N VAL A 131 12.53 11.57 1.33
CA VAL A 131 11.70 12.32 2.27
C VAL A 131 12.08 11.89 3.68
N ARG A 132 12.64 12.80 4.48
CA ARG A 132 12.84 12.59 5.91
C ARG A 132 11.59 12.99 6.67
N LEU A 133 11.19 12.13 7.60
CA LEU A 133 9.98 12.21 8.38
C LEU A 133 10.35 12.65 9.80
N GLY A 134 10.03 13.91 10.09
CA GLY A 134 10.26 14.53 11.39
C GLY A 134 9.19 14.20 12.42
N ARG A 135 9.28 14.89 13.56
CA ARG A 135 8.34 14.73 14.68
C ARG A 135 6.92 15.03 14.24
N LYS A 136 6.00 14.21 14.75
CA LYS A 136 4.56 14.49 14.68
C LYS A 136 4.19 15.59 15.65
N THR A 137 3.17 16.35 15.27
CA THR A 137 2.58 17.44 16.05
C THR A 137 1.08 17.18 16.21
N LEU A 138 0.37 18.14 16.81
CA LEU A 138 -1.08 18.03 17.03
C LEU A 138 -1.86 18.13 15.71
N GLY A 139 -3.10 17.63 15.72
CA GLY A 139 -4.03 17.82 14.61
C GLY A 139 -3.64 17.10 13.32
N GLY A 140 -2.94 15.96 13.41
CA GLY A 140 -2.60 15.13 12.25
C GLY A 140 -1.49 15.72 11.35
N ARG A 141 -0.64 16.60 11.89
CA ARG A 141 0.46 17.25 11.15
C ARG A 141 1.82 16.80 11.62
N ALA A 142 2.84 16.88 10.80
CA ALA A 142 4.21 16.52 11.15
C ALA A 142 5.21 17.37 10.39
N TYR A 143 6.47 17.31 10.80
CA TYR A 143 7.55 17.92 10.03
C TYR A 143 8.08 16.94 8.98
N ALA A 144 8.50 17.46 7.83
CA ALA A 144 9.22 16.69 6.82
C ALA A 144 10.17 17.58 6.02
N THR A 145 11.15 16.96 5.36
CA THR A 145 11.97 17.59 4.33
C THR A 145 12.14 16.65 3.16
N VAL A 146 12.24 17.20 1.95
CA VAL A 146 12.54 16.49 0.71
C VAL A 146 13.93 16.86 0.22
N ASN A 147 14.77 15.86 -0.07
CA ASN A 147 16.15 16.02 -0.56
C ASN A 147 16.96 17.07 0.24
N ASP A 148 16.79 17.09 1.57
CA ASP A 148 17.46 18.02 2.49
C ASP A 148 17.20 19.50 2.22
N SER A 149 16.06 19.81 1.60
CA SER A 149 15.55 21.16 1.43
C SER A 149 15.01 21.73 2.75
N ALA A 150 14.37 22.90 2.69
CA ALA A 150 13.70 23.49 3.84
C ALA A 150 12.71 22.50 4.51
N VAL A 151 12.73 22.47 5.84
CA VAL A 151 11.75 21.71 6.62
C VAL A 151 10.40 22.41 6.49
N VAL A 152 9.34 21.63 6.32
CA VAL A 152 7.97 22.12 6.21
C VAL A 152 7.03 21.33 7.12
N LEU A 153 5.86 21.92 7.41
CA LEU A 153 4.76 21.26 8.09
C LEU A 153 3.91 20.54 7.04
N VAL A 154 3.67 19.25 7.23
CA VAL A 154 2.91 18.37 6.32
C VAL A 154 1.80 17.62 7.06
N ASP A 155 0.90 16.98 6.32
CA ASP A 155 0.00 15.97 6.90
C ASP A 155 0.75 14.67 7.28
N GLN A 156 0.16 13.85 8.14
CA GLN A 156 0.77 12.63 8.66
C GLN A 156 0.60 11.37 7.79
N SER A 157 0.00 11.45 6.59
CA SER A 157 -0.32 10.25 5.81
C SER A 157 0.91 9.39 5.51
N LEU A 158 2.03 10.01 5.17
CA LEU A 158 3.28 9.29 4.93
C LEU A 158 3.91 8.76 6.22
N HIS A 159 3.86 9.48 7.34
CA HIS A 159 4.32 8.97 8.63
C HIS A 159 3.54 7.73 9.05
N ILE A 160 2.21 7.77 8.93
CA ILE A 160 1.35 6.63 9.27
C ILE A 160 1.70 5.43 8.40
N ARG A 161 1.89 5.66 7.09
CA ARG A 161 2.17 4.56 6.17
C ARG A 161 3.58 4.03 6.27
N ALA A 162 4.62 4.86 6.24
CA ALA A 162 6.00 4.39 6.17
C ALA A 162 6.61 4.04 7.54
N VAL A 163 6.10 4.64 8.63
CA VAL A 163 6.67 4.47 9.99
C VAL A 163 5.74 3.67 10.88
N ASP A 164 4.49 4.11 11.09
CA ASP A 164 3.62 3.50 12.10
C ASP A 164 3.06 2.13 11.71
N MET A 165 2.79 1.94 10.43
CA MET A 165 2.21 0.70 9.93
C MET A 165 3.22 -0.44 10.08
N ASP A 166 2.72 -1.59 10.51
CA ASP A 166 3.51 -2.80 10.49
C ASP A 166 3.79 -3.21 9.04
N TYR A 167 5.06 -3.15 8.64
CA TYR A 167 5.55 -3.50 7.30
C TYR A 167 5.15 -4.92 6.87
N ARG A 168 4.92 -5.83 7.82
CA ARG A 168 4.46 -7.20 7.53
C ARG A 168 3.09 -7.22 6.85
N LEU A 169 2.29 -6.16 7.02
CA LEU A 169 1.00 -5.99 6.34
C LEU A 169 1.15 -5.69 4.84
N TRP A 170 2.35 -5.34 4.37
CA TRP A 170 2.61 -5.12 2.94
C TRP A 170 3.05 -6.39 2.23
N ARG A 171 3.28 -7.49 2.95
CA ARG A 171 3.70 -8.75 2.34
C ARG A 171 2.57 -9.33 1.51
N ASP A 172 2.94 -10.05 0.46
CA ASP A 172 1.97 -10.86 -0.25
C ASP A 172 1.48 -11.97 0.69
N ILE A 173 0.17 -11.97 0.97
CA ILE A 173 -0.44 -12.96 1.86
C ILE A 173 -0.91 -14.19 1.10
N ARG A 174 -0.75 -14.29 -0.21
CA ARG A 174 -1.09 -15.51 -0.96
C ARG A 174 -0.11 -16.61 -0.59
N LEU A 175 -0.64 -17.79 -0.25
CA LEU A 175 0.21 -18.94 0.10
C LEU A 175 0.95 -19.49 -1.13
N PHE A 176 0.33 -19.38 -2.30
CA PHE A 176 0.89 -19.77 -3.59
C PHE A 176 0.78 -18.59 -4.57
N PRO A 177 1.66 -17.59 -4.50
CA PRO A 177 1.50 -16.33 -5.23
C PRO A 177 1.59 -16.48 -6.76
N ASN A 178 2.27 -17.53 -7.23
CA ASN A 178 2.40 -17.86 -8.66
C ASN A 178 1.34 -18.86 -9.15
N PHE A 179 0.59 -19.49 -8.24
CA PHE A 179 -0.40 -20.49 -8.61
C PHE A 179 -1.78 -19.86 -8.78
N ALA A 180 -2.25 -19.80 -10.02
CA ALA A 180 -3.57 -19.26 -10.37
C ALA A 180 -4.31 -20.20 -11.35
N ILE A 181 -5.15 -19.63 -12.21
CA ILE A 181 -5.98 -20.38 -13.17
C ILE A 181 -5.16 -21.13 -14.23
N ASP A 182 -3.90 -20.75 -14.40
CA ASP A 182 -2.91 -21.34 -15.30
C ASP A 182 -2.05 -22.42 -14.61
N GLY A 183 -2.33 -22.74 -13.34
CA GLY A 183 -1.74 -23.86 -12.63
C GLY A 183 -1.75 -25.15 -13.46
N THR A 184 -0.62 -25.85 -13.44
CA THR A 184 -0.35 -27.06 -14.25
C THR A 184 -0.16 -28.31 -13.42
N SER A 185 0.28 -28.20 -12.16
CA SER A 185 0.43 -29.35 -11.27
C SER A 185 0.08 -28.99 -9.84
N ILE A 186 -0.53 -29.95 -9.14
CA ILE A 186 -0.64 -29.95 -7.68
C ILE A 186 -0.14 -31.31 -7.18
N GLU A 187 0.84 -31.28 -6.29
CA GLU A 187 1.31 -32.43 -5.53
C GLU A 187 0.99 -32.22 -4.05
N ARG A 188 0.49 -33.28 -3.42
CA ARG A 188 0.16 -33.30 -1.99
C ARG A 188 0.60 -34.61 -1.37
N THR A 189 1.45 -34.54 -0.37
CA THR A 189 1.86 -35.68 0.46
C THR A 189 1.36 -35.48 1.89
N ILE A 190 0.58 -36.43 2.42
CA ILE A 190 0.08 -36.43 3.80
C ILE A 190 0.33 -37.82 4.38
N ASP A 191 1.02 -37.93 5.52
CA ASP A 191 1.33 -39.20 6.18
C ASP A 191 1.93 -40.28 5.25
N GLY A 192 2.66 -39.85 4.21
CA GLY A 192 3.25 -40.72 3.18
C GLY A 192 2.37 -40.98 1.95
N ASP A 193 1.11 -40.55 1.95
CA ASP A 193 0.19 -40.67 0.81
C ASP A 193 0.33 -39.50 -0.16
N THR A 194 0.99 -39.76 -1.29
CA THR A 194 1.19 -38.79 -2.37
C THR A 194 0.03 -38.82 -3.37
N LEU A 195 -0.49 -37.62 -3.67
CA LEU A 195 -1.45 -37.33 -4.71
C LEU A 195 -0.81 -36.35 -5.68
N VAL A 196 -0.65 -36.75 -6.95
CA VAL A 196 -0.17 -35.88 -8.03
C VAL A 196 -1.28 -35.73 -9.05
N ILE A 197 -1.66 -34.48 -9.33
CA ILE A 197 -2.65 -34.16 -10.36
C ILE A 197 -2.09 -33.09 -11.28
N GLU A 198 -2.06 -33.40 -12.56
CA GLU A 198 -1.48 -32.56 -13.60
C GLU A 198 -2.52 -32.12 -14.61
N ARG A 199 -2.31 -30.95 -15.20
CA ARG A 199 -3.16 -30.40 -16.24
C ARG A 199 -2.53 -30.60 -17.60
N GLU A 200 -3.08 -31.53 -18.38
CA GLU A 200 -2.68 -31.77 -19.76
C GLU A 200 -3.79 -31.41 -20.73
N LYS A 201 -3.42 -30.67 -21.79
CA LYS A 201 -4.35 -30.27 -22.86
C LYS A 201 -5.65 -29.64 -22.31
N GLY A 202 -5.52 -28.87 -21.23
CA GLY A 202 -6.60 -28.17 -20.56
C GLY A 202 -7.41 -28.99 -19.56
N ARG A 203 -7.12 -30.28 -19.36
CA ARG A 203 -7.84 -31.14 -18.40
C ARG A 203 -6.92 -31.63 -17.30
N TRP A 204 -7.46 -31.70 -16.09
CA TRP A 204 -6.77 -32.27 -14.95
C TRP A 204 -6.85 -33.80 -14.97
N GLU A 205 -5.75 -34.48 -14.69
CA GLU A 205 -5.66 -35.93 -14.60
C GLU A 205 -4.81 -36.31 -13.39
N MET A 206 -5.26 -37.32 -12.64
CA MET A 206 -4.47 -37.89 -11.56
C MET A 206 -3.36 -38.74 -12.17
N ARG A 207 -2.14 -38.56 -11.67
CA ARG A 207 -0.95 -39.35 -12.02
C ARG A 207 -0.62 -40.35 -10.92
N GLU A 208 -0.73 -39.91 -9.67
CA GLU A 208 -0.48 -40.74 -8.49
C GLU A 208 -1.65 -40.68 -7.51
N PRO A 209 -1.94 -41.77 -6.77
CA PRO A 209 -1.24 -43.06 -6.78
C PRO A 209 -1.58 -43.94 -7.99
N VAL A 210 -2.63 -43.58 -8.74
CA VAL A 210 -3.04 -44.29 -9.96
C VAL A 210 -3.35 -43.28 -11.06
N SER A 211 -3.08 -43.67 -12.31
CA SER A 211 -3.46 -42.84 -13.46
C SER A 211 -4.97 -42.90 -13.69
N ALA A 212 -5.68 -41.81 -13.39
CA ALA A 212 -7.13 -41.75 -13.49
C ALA A 212 -7.65 -40.36 -13.88
N ARG A 213 -8.87 -40.31 -14.43
CA ARG A 213 -9.59 -39.05 -14.64
C ARG A 213 -10.12 -38.53 -13.32
N VAL A 214 -10.03 -37.22 -13.10
CA VAL A 214 -10.70 -36.54 -11.99
C VAL A 214 -11.97 -35.86 -12.47
N ASP A 215 -12.91 -35.65 -11.55
CA ASP A 215 -14.04 -34.77 -11.81
C ASP A 215 -13.52 -33.34 -12.03
N GLN A 216 -13.71 -32.82 -13.25
CA GLN A 216 -13.12 -31.54 -13.65
C GLN A 216 -13.75 -30.36 -12.91
N ALA A 217 -15.05 -30.41 -12.61
CA ALA A 217 -15.75 -29.31 -11.97
C ALA A 217 -15.36 -29.23 -10.49
N MET A 218 -15.38 -30.37 -9.81
CA MET A 218 -14.93 -30.49 -8.42
C MET A 218 -13.46 -30.09 -8.28
N PHE A 219 -12.59 -30.56 -9.18
CA PHE A 219 -11.17 -30.26 -9.09
C PHE A 219 -10.86 -28.79 -9.40
N ALA A 220 -11.57 -28.17 -10.36
CA ALA A 220 -11.45 -26.74 -10.61
C ALA A 220 -11.85 -25.89 -9.38
N GLU A 221 -12.87 -26.31 -8.62
CA GLU A 221 -13.22 -25.65 -7.35
C GLU A 221 -12.09 -25.78 -6.33
N TRP A 222 -11.48 -26.96 -6.21
CA TRP A 222 -10.36 -27.19 -5.29
C TRP A 222 -9.12 -26.37 -5.65
N VAL A 223 -8.76 -26.32 -6.95
CA VAL A 223 -7.71 -25.43 -7.48
C VAL A 223 -8.00 -23.97 -7.11
N GLY A 224 -9.25 -23.53 -7.28
CA GLY A 224 -9.66 -22.17 -6.91
C GLY A 224 -9.48 -21.87 -5.42
N ARG A 225 -9.79 -22.83 -4.54
CA ARG A 225 -9.56 -22.69 -3.08
C ARG A 225 -8.07 -22.64 -2.75
N LEU A 226 -7.25 -23.45 -3.42
CA LEU A 226 -5.80 -23.47 -3.22
C LEU A 226 -5.17 -22.15 -3.67
N ALA A 227 -5.53 -21.65 -4.86
CA ALA A 227 -5.09 -20.34 -5.36
C ALA A 227 -5.55 -19.18 -4.48
N ALA A 228 -6.70 -19.32 -3.81
CA ALA A 228 -7.22 -18.33 -2.86
C ALA A 228 -6.67 -18.48 -1.43
N ALA A 229 -5.82 -19.49 -1.16
CA ALA A 229 -5.26 -19.73 0.16
C ALA A 229 -4.37 -18.56 0.59
N ARG A 230 -4.52 -18.15 1.86
CA ARG A 230 -3.84 -16.99 2.41
C ARG A 230 -3.12 -17.30 3.72
N VAL A 231 -1.97 -16.68 3.91
CA VAL A 231 -1.25 -16.61 5.17
C VAL A 231 -2.12 -15.85 6.18
N GLY A 232 -2.41 -16.50 7.31
CA GLY A 232 -3.16 -15.86 8.39
C GLY A 232 -2.31 -14.89 9.21
N ARG A 233 -1.07 -15.25 9.49
CA ARG A 233 -0.11 -14.44 10.27
C ARG A 233 1.32 -14.93 10.05
N PHE A 234 2.26 -13.99 9.98
CA PHE A 234 3.70 -14.28 10.07
C PHE A 234 4.11 -14.37 11.55
N VAL A 235 4.63 -15.53 11.97
CA VAL A 235 4.99 -15.78 13.38
C VAL A 235 6.41 -15.30 13.66
N ILE A 236 7.37 -15.84 12.92
CA ILE A 236 8.79 -15.52 12.99
C ILE A 236 9.31 -15.38 11.56
N ASP A 237 10.16 -14.38 11.34
CA ASP A 237 10.88 -14.18 10.10
C ASP A 237 12.17 -15.00 10.13
N GLU A 238 12.55 -15.61 9.01
CA GLU A 238 13.75 -16.45 8.87
C GLU A 238 13.98 -17.43 10.05
N PRO A 239 13.03 -18.33 10.34
CA PRO A 239 13.21 -19.32 11.41
C PRO A 239 14.39 -20.25 11.08
N ASP A 240 15.27 -20.46 12.06
CA ASP A 240 16.43 -21.35 11.99
C ASP A 240 16.13 -22.75 12.54
N ASP A 241 15.09 -22.90 13.36
CA ASP A 241 14.62 -24.17 13.90
C ASP A 241 13.15 -24.43 13.50
N PHE A 242 12.98 -25.39 12.59
CA PHE A 242 11.67 -25.85 12.12
C PHE A 242 11.02 -26.89 13.06
N GLU A 243 11.77 -27.52 13.98
CA GLU A 243 11.23 -28.49 14.93
C GLU A 243 10.24 -27.83 15.88
N MET A 244 10.52 -26.61 16.35
CA MET A 244 9.62 -25.88 17.26
C MET A 244 8.23 -25.61 16.68
N PHE A 245 8.10 -25.67 15.35
CA PHE A 245 6.85 -25.50 14.62
C PHE A 245 6.26 -26.81 14.10
N GLY A 246 6.89 -27.95 14.37
CA GLY A 246 6.51 -29.24 13.79
C GLY A 246 6.71 -29.32 12.27
N LEU A 247 7.60 -28.48 11.72
CA LEU A 247 7.87 -28.40 10.28
C LEU A 247 9.13 -29.17 9.85
N ALA A 248 9.92 -29.70 10.80
CA ALA A 248 11.02 -30.61 10.47
C ALA A 248 10.53 -31.95 9.88
N VAL A 249 9.38 -32.44 10.36
CA VAL A 249 8.62 -33.54 9.76
C VAL A 249 7.18 -33.05 9.60
N PRO A 250 6.86 -32.36 8.50
CA PRO A 250 5.55 -31.75 8.34
C PRO A 250 4.47 -32.82 8.17
N ALA A 251 3.31 -32.60 8.78
CA ALA A 251 2.15 -33.50 8.63
C ALA A 251 1.61 -33.54 7.17
N ALA A 252 1.86 -32.48 6.42
CA ALA A 252 1.50 -32.39 5.01
C ALA A 252 2.50 -31.51 4.25
N VAL A 253 2.81 -31.89 3.01
CA VAL A 253 3.57 -31.10 2.05
C VAL A 253 2.69 -30.86 0.84
N PHE A 254 2.63 -29.61 0.39
CA PHE A 254 1.92 -29.20 -0.82
C PHE A 254 2.89 -28.48 -1.74
N THR A 255 2.89 -28.88 -3.00
CA THR A 255 3.67 -28.24 -4.06
C THR A 255 2.72 -27.92 -5.21
N THR A 256 2.85 -26.72 -5.76
CA THR A 256 2.06 -26.27 -6.89
C THR A 256 2.99 -25.80 -7.99
N THR A 257 2.63 -26.05 -9.24
CA THR A 257 3.40 -25.56 -10.39
C THR A 257 2.49 -24.73 -11.28
N ASP A 258 2.98 -23.57 -11.71
CA ASP A 258 2.27 -22.69 -12.63
C ASP A 258 2.51 -23.05 -14.12
N GLY A 259 2.01 -22.22 -15.04
CA GLY A 259 2.24 -22.41 -16.48
C GLY A 259 3.69 -22.15 -16.93
N ALA A 260 4.49 -21.45 -16.12
CA ALA A 260 5.89 -21.15 -16.36
C ALA A 260 6.84 -22.22 -15.78
N GLY A 261 6.31 -23.18 -15.02
CA GLY A 261 7.10 -24.23 -14.37
C GLY A 261 7.75 -23.80 -13.04
N SER A 262 7.25 -22.72 -12.43
CA SER A 262 7.73 -22.19 -11.15
C SER A 262 6.94 -22.73 -9.95
#